data_AF-U3TR37-F1
#
_entry.id   AF-U3TR37-F1
#
_cell.length_a   1.000
_cell.length_b   1.000
_cell.length_c   1.000
_cell.angle_alpha   90.00
_cell.angle_beta   90.00
_cell.angle_gamma   90.00
#
_symmetry.space_group_name_H-M   'P 1'
#
loop_
_entity.id
_entity.type
_entity.pdbx_description
1 polymer ?
#
loop_
_entity_poly.entity_id
_entity_poly.type
_entity_poly.pdbx_seq_one_letter_code
_entity_poly.pdbx_strand_id
1 'polypeptide(L)'
;MGKPTIEEAIGRYHGSPHYVAHNASFDRRMLPTMPGEWICTMTLARQLWPGIKYGNQALRHSLKLEVSPPDDLHAHRALYDCYVTAALPIRIMETSGWSASEMVSRCQPAPVSDEVFPFGKYRGQSIGSIARKDPDYLRWVLENVRDLRAPLRQTLRKYVKDTQ
;
A
#
# COMPACT_ATOMS: atom_id res chain seq x y z
N MET A 1 -23.63 27.68 8.17
CA MET A 1 -22.93 26.74 9.08
C MET A 1 -21.82 26.05 8.30
N GLY A 2 -20.58 26.11 8.78
CA GLY A 2 -19.44 25.43 8.15
C GLY A 2 -19.53 23.91 8.32
N LYS A 3 -18.80 23.17 7.49
CA LYS A 3 -18.60 21.73 7.71
C LYS A 3 -17.69 21.54 8.93
N PRO A 4 -17.89 20.48 9.74
CA PRO A 4 -17.03 20.20 10.89
C PRO A 4 -15.60 19.92 10.44
N THR A 5 -14.63 20.13 11.32
CA THR A 5 -13.24 19.70 11.10
C THR A 5 -13.14 18.16 11.10
N ILE A 6 -12.00 17.63 10.68
CA ILE A 6 -11.79 16.18 10.71
C ILE A 6 -11.78 15.65 12.15
N GLU A 7 -11.19 16.40 13.09
CA GLU A 7 -11.12 16.05 14.51
C GLU A 7 -12.53 15.97 15.14
N GLU A 8 -13.43 16.87 14.75
CA GLU A 8 -14.83 16.87 15.21
C GLU A 8 -15.66 15.71 14.63
N ALA A 9 -15.30 15.22 13.43
CA ALA A 9 -16.06 14.20 12.72
C ALA A 9 -15.51 12.78 12.91
N ILE A 10 -14.20 12.61 13.11
CA ILE A 10 -13.51 11.31 13.00
C ILE A 10 -13.99 10.28 14.03
N GLY A 11 -14.39 10.74 15.22
CA GLY A 11 -14.88 9.87 16.29
C GLY A 11 -16.10 9.03 15.90
N ARG A 12 -16.90 9.49 14.90
CA ARG A 12 -18.05 8.75 14.36
C ARG A 12 -17.66 7.46 13.63
N TYR A 13 -16.40 7.36 13.22
CA TYR A 13 -15.86 6.21 12.49
C TYR A 13 -15.04 5.27 13.38
N HIS A 14 -14.93 5.56 14.68
CA HIS A 14 -14.29 4.67 15.65
C HIS A 14 -15.20 3.47 16.00
N GLY A 15 -14.62 2.43 16.60
CA GLY A 15 -15.35 1.26 17.10
C GLY A 15 -15.19 -0.01 16.24
N SER A 16 -14.61 0.10 15.04
CA SER A 16 -14.19 -1.07 14.27
C SER A 16 -12.75 -1.46 14.64
N PRO A 17 -12.45 -2.77 14.81
CA PRO A 17 -11.08 -3.25 14.95
C PRO A 17 -10.27 -3.17 13.66
N HIS A 18 -10.94 -3.08 12.49
CA HIS A 18 -10.31 -3.07 11.18
C HIS A 18 -10.80 -1.90 10.33
N TYR A 19 -9.86 -1.21 9.68
CA TYR A 19 -10.11 -0.12 8.74
C TYR A 19 -9.62 -0.52 7.35
N VAL A 20 -10.54 -0.61 6.40
CA VAL A 20 -10.25 -1.03 5.03
C VAL A 20 -10.14 0.20 4.14
N ALA A 21 -9.06 0.29 3.36
CA ALA A 21 -8.92 1.31 2.32
C ALA A 21 -8.19 0.78 1.09
N HIS A 22 -8.46 1.39 -0.06
CA HIS A 22 -7.75 1.09 -1.30
C HIS A 22 -6.54 2.01 -1.43
N ASN A 23 -5.33 1.47 -1.24
CA ASN A 23 -4.10 2.22 -0.98
C ASN A 23 -4.05 2.88 0.42
N ALA A 24 -4.35 2.08 1.45
CA ALA A 24 -4.50 2.52 2.85
C ALA A 24 -3.36 3.37 3.44
N SER A 25 -2.14 3.30 2.89
CA SER A 25 -1.03 4.16 3.31
C SER A 25 -1.31 5.65 3.04
N PHE A 26 -2.12 5.96 2.03
CA PHE A 26 -2.57 7.32 1.74
C PHE A 26 -3.54 7.82 2.82
N ASP A 27 -4.62 7.08 3.07
CA ASP A 27 -5.64 7.42 4.07
C ASP A 27 -5.03 7.55 5.47
N ARG A 28 -4.18 6.59 5.87
CA ARG A 28 -3.47 6.61 7.15
C ARG A 28 -2.60 7.85 7.35
N ARG A 29 -2.08 8.45 6.27
CA ARG A 29 -1.28 9.69 6.34
C ARG A 29 -2.16 10.93 6.43
N MET A 30 -3.37 10.89 5.86
CA MET A 30 -4.28 12.03 5.82
C MET A 30 -5.18 12.11 7.06
N LEU A 31 -5.46 10.97 7.69
CA LEU A 31 -6.34 10.89 8.85
C LEU A 31 -5.55 10.98 10.16
N PRO A 32 -6.19 11.46 11.25
CA PRO A 32 -5.70 11.21 12.60
C PRO A 32 -5.50 9.71 12.87
N THR A 33 -4.77 9.39 13.93
CA THR A 33 -4.55 8.00 14.34
C THR A 33 -5.88 7.29 14.58
N MET A 34 -6.18 6.28 13.77
CA MET A 34 -7.37 5.44 13.91
C MET A 34 -7.12 4.29 14.89
N PRO A 35 -8.05 3.97 15.80
CA PRO A 35 -7.88 2.92 16.80
C PRO A 35 -8.20 1.53 16.23
N GLY A 36 -7.36 1.04 15.31
CA GLY A 36 -7.46 -0.32 14.76
C GLY A 36 -6.48 -0.61 13.63
N GLU A 37 -6.57 -1.79 13.06
CA GLU A 37 -5.62 -2.29 12.07
C GLU A 37 -6.06 -1.99 10.64
N TRP A 38 -5.09 -1.70 9.78
CA TRP A 38 -5.36 -1.32 8.40
C TRP A 38 -5.28 -2.50 7.44
N ILE A 39 -6.29 -2.61 6.57
CA ILE A 39 -6.34 -3.56 5.47
C ILE A 39 -6.29 -2.77 4.16
N CYS A 40 -5.26 -3.04 3.35
CA CYS A 40 -5.06 -2.40 2.05
C CYS A 40 -5.51 -3.34 0.91
N THR A 41 -6.68 -3.06 0.32
CA THR A 41 -7.22 -3.91 -0.77
C THR A 41 -6.32 -3.92 -2.00
N MET A 42 -5.62 -2.83 -2.29
CA MET A 42 -4.64 -2.77 -3.40
C MET A 42 -3.46 -3.72 -3.16
N THR A 43 -2.97 -3.83 -1.92
CA THR A 43 -1.87 -4.75 -1.58
C THR A 43 -2.30 -6.19 -1.74
N LEU A 44 -3.48 -6.55 -1.24
CA LEU A 44 -4.02 -7.90 -1.35
C LEU A 44 -4.34 -8.26 -2.81
N ALA A 45 -4.90 -7.33 -3.59
CA ALA A 45 -5.18 -7.54 -5.00
C ALA A 45 -3.91 -7.86 -5.81
N ARG A 46 -2.77 -7.22 -5.49
CA ARG A 46 -1.47 -7.54 -6.10
C ARG A 46 -0.98 -8.95 -5.80
N GLN A 47 -1.36 -9.52 -4.66
CA GLN A 47 -0.99 -10.89 -4.29
C GLN A 47 -1.87 -11.92 -5.00
N LEU A 48 -3.17 -11.66 -5.10
CA LEU A 48 -4.13 -12.61 -5.68
C LEU A 48 -4.19 -12.57 -7.21
N TRP A 49 -4.05 -11.40 -7.81
CA TRP A 49 -4.24 -11.20 -9.24
C TRP A 49 -3.04 -10.47 -9.86
N PRO A 50 -1.88 -11.14 -10.00
CA PRO A 50 -0.69 -10.53 -10.58
C PRO A 50 -0.90 -10.12 -12.04
N GLY A 51 -0.25 -9.04 -12.46
CA GLY A 51 -0.20 -8.61 -13.87
C GLY A 51 -1.35 -7.70 -14.36
N ILE A 52 -2.26 -7.27 -13.48
CA ILE A 52 -3.39 -6.38 -13.87
C ILE A 52 -3.20 -4.93 -13.37
N LYS A 53 -4.11 -4.05 -13.77
CA LYS A 53 -4.19 -2.68 -13.22
C LYS A 53 -4.88 -2.71 -11.86
N TYR A 54 -4.28 -2.06 -10.86
CA TYR A 54 -4.73 -2.12 -9.47
C TYR A 54 -5.44 -0.87 -8.96
N GLY A 55 -5.83 0.08 -9.82
CA GLY A 55 -6.68 1.19 -9.37
C GLY A 55 -8.07 0.70 -8.99
N ASN A 56 -8.74 1.37 -8.04
CA ASN A 56 -10.01 0.89 -7.47
C ASN A 56 -11.07 0.54 -8.55
N GLN A 57 -11.32 1.48 -9.47
CA GLN A 57 -12.25 1.27 -10.59
C GLN A 57 -11.71 0.23 -11.60
N ALA A 58 -10.40 0.17 -11.82
CA ALA A 58 -9.81 -0.84 -12.71
C ALA A 58 -10.01 -2.25 -12.17
N LEU A 59 -9.89 -2.46 -10.85
CA LEU A 59 -10.18 -3.73 -10.20
C LEU A 59 -11.68 -4.04 -10.23
N ARG A 60 -12.55 -3.06 -10.00
CA ARG A 60 -14.01 -3.24 -10.17
C ARG A 60 -14.34 -3.82 -11.54
N HIS A 61 -13.80 -3.22 -12.60
CA HIS A 61 -14.03 -3.70 -13.96
C HIS A 61 -13.38 -5.08 -14.20
N SER A 62 -12.11 -5.25 -13.82
CA SER A 62 -11.35 -6.48 -14.08
C SER A 62 -11.95 -7.70 -13.36
N LEU A 63 -12.46 -7.50 -12.14
CA LEU A 63 -13.03 -8.55 -11.30
C LEU A 63 -14.55 -8.68 -11.45
N LYS A 64 -15.16 -7.82 -12.28
CA LYS A 64 -16.62 -7.74 -12.49
C LYS A 64 -17.36 -7.67 -11.15
N LEU A 65 -17.00 -6.69 -10.32
CA LEU A 65 -17.67 -6.49 -9.04
C LEU A 65 -19.03 -5.84 -9.26
N GLU A 66 -20.08 -6.53 -8.79
CA GLU A 66 -21.42 -5.98 -8.71
C GLU A 66 -21.49 -4.99 -7.55
N VAL A 67 -21.66 -3.71 -7.87
CA VAL A 67 -21.75 -2.62 -6.89
C VAL A 67 -22.96 -1.78 -7.25
N SER A 68 -23.89 -1.64 -6.30
CA SER A 68 -25.10 -0.83 -6.43
C SER A 68 -25.01 0.39 -5.50
N PRO A 69 -24.25 1.44 -5.87
CA PRO A 69 -24.27 2.69 -5.15
C PRO A 69 -25.63 3.40 -5.38
N PRO A 70 -26.08 4.26 -4.45
CA PRO A 70 -27.29 5.08 -4.65
C PRO A 70 -27.25 5.90 -5.94
N ASP A 71 -28.39 6.08 -6.61
CA ASP A 71 -28.51 6.71 -7.93
C ASP A 71 -27.99 8.16 -7.98
N ASP A 72 -27.99 8.88 -6.85
CA ASP A 72 -27.52 10.26 -6.72
C ASP A 72 -26.00 10.38 -6.46
N LEU A 73 -25.28 9.25 -6.48
CA LEU A 73 -23.88 9.16 -6.12
C LEU A 73 -23.00 8.94 -7.37
N HIS A 74 -22.19 9.95 -7.71
CA HIS A 74 -21.24 9.84 -8.82
C HIS A 74 -19.89 9.26 -8.38
N ALA A 75 -19.16 8.65 -9.32
CA ALA A 75 -17.78 8.24 -9.14
C ALA A 75 -16.91 9.42 -8.66
N HIS A 76 -15.88 9.14 -7.85
CA HIS A 76 -15.00 10.13 -7.19
C HIS A 76 -15.59 10.88 -5.99
N ARG A 77 -16.84 10.60 -5.59
CA ARG A 77 -17.33 10.92 -4.24
C ARG A 77 -16.81 9.87 -3.28
N ALA A 78 -16.30 10.28 -2.11
CA ALA A 78 -15.74 9.37 -1.10
C ALA A 78 -16.67 8.17 -0.81
N LEU A 79 -17.98 8.42 -0.65
CA LEU A 79 -18.96 7.37 -0.41
C LEU A 79 -19.08 6.38 -1.58
N TYR A 80 -18.96 6.83 -2.83
CA TYR A 80 -19.04 5.94 -4.01
C TYR A 80 -17.85 4.99 -4.03
N ASP A 81 -16.66 5.53 -3.80
CA ASP A 81 -15.44 4.73 -3.75
C ASP A 81 -15.44 3.81 -2.52
N CYS A 82 -16.14 4.15 -1.43
CA CYS A 82 -16.37 3.23 -0.30
C CYS A 82 -17.20 2.00 -0.70
N TYR A 83 -18.25 2.15 -1.52
CA TYR A 83 -19.03 0.99 -1.99
C TYR A 83 -18.19 0.03 -2.83
N VAL A 84 -17.39 0.56 -3.75
CA VAL A 84 -16.46 -0.26 -4.56
C VAL A 84 -15.39 -0.90 -3.67
N THR A 85 -14.84 -0.13 -2.72
CA THR A 85 -13.83 -0.62 -1.77
C THR A 85 -14.41 -1.66 -0.83
N ALA A 86 -15.69 -1.64 -0.49
CA ALA A 86 -16.34 -2.63 0.37
C ALA A 86 -16.60 -3.96 -0.35
N ALA A 87 -16.85 -3.94 -1.67
CA ALA A 87 -17.00 -5.15 -2.48
C ALA A 87 -15.69 -5.93 -2.65
N LEU A 88 -14.55 -5.23 -2.62
CA LEU A 88 -13.22 -5.84 -2.80
C LEU A 88 -12.83 -6.83 -1.68
N PRO A 89 -12.93 -6.50 -0.37
CA PRO A 89 -12.70 -7.43 0.73
C PRO A 89 -13.54 -8.69 0.62
N ILE A 90 -14.83 -8.56 0.29
CA ILE A 90 -15.72 -9.71 0.12
C ILE A 90 -15.17 -10.63 -0.98
N ARG A 91 -14.86 -10.08 -2.17
CA ARG A 91 -14.26 -10.86 -3.25
C ARG A 91 -12.91 -11.48 -2.87
N ILE A 92 -12.07 -10.74 -2.13
CA ILE A 92 -10.78 -11.25 -1.64
C ILE A 92 -11.02 -12.45 -0.72
N MET A 93 -11.90 -12.32 0.27
CA MET A 93 -12.25 -13.39 1.22
C MET A 93 -12.81 -14.62 0.51
N GLU A 94 -13.72 -14.43 -0.45
CA GLU A 94 -14.26 -15.53 -1.28
C GLU A 94 -13.19 -16.24 -2.09
N THR A 95 -12.22 -15.49 -2.63
CA THR A 95 -11.16 -16.04 -3.50
C THR A 95 -10.08 -16.75 -2.70
N SER A 96 -9.74 -16.24 -1.52
CA SER A 96 -8.56 -16.68 -0.76
C SER A 96 -8.86 -17.50 0.49
N GLY A 97 -10.09 -17.40 1.02
CA GLY A 97 -10.46 -17.94 2.33
C GLY A 97 -9.84 -17.21 3.53
N TRP A 98 -9.20 -16.04 3.32
CA TRP A 98 -8.51 -15.33 4.40
C TRP A 98 -9.50 -14.67 5.38
N SER A 99 -9.20 -14.83 6.66
CA SER A 99 -9.77 -14.03 7.75
C SER A 99 -9.26 -12.58 7.72
N ALA A 100 -9.95 -11.69 8.44
CA ALA A 100 -9.53 -10.29 8.59
C ALA A 100 -8.10 -10.18 9.17
N SER A 101 -7.75 -11.01 10.15
CA SER A 101 -6.41 -11.04 10.74
C SER A 101 -5.34 -11.46 9.73
N GLU A 102 -5.61 -12.46 8.90
CA GLU A 102 -4.70 -12.86 7.82
C GLU A 102 -4.56 -11.76 6.76
N MET A 103 -5.65 -11.06 6.43
CA MET A 103 -5.62 -9.91 5.53
C MET A 103 -4.76 -8.77 6.10
N VAL A 104 -4.85 -8.49 7.41
CA VAL A 104 -3.97 -7.53 8.10
C VAL A 104 -2.52 -7.97 7.98
N SER A 105 -2.21 -9.22 8.36
CA SER A 105 -0.86 -9.77 8.32
C SER A 105 -0.23 -9.65 6.92
N ARG A 106 -1.01 -9.95 5.87
CA ARG A 106 -0.58 -9.82 4.47
C ARG A 106 -0.45 -8.39 3.96
N CYS A 107 -1.08 -7.43 4.63
CA CYS A 107 -0.92 -6.01 4.35
C CYS A 107 0.29 -5.40 5.05
N GLN A 108 0.84 -6.09 6.05
CA GLN A 108 2.09 -5.66 6.65
C GLN A 108 3.17 -5.67 5.57
N PRO A 109 4.03 -4.64 5.50
CA PRO A 109 5.18 -4.69 4.64
C PRO A 109 5.98 -5.95 5.01
N ALA A 110 6.35 -6.73 4.00
CA ALA A 110 7.34 -7.78 4.20
C ALA A 110 8.53 -7.17 4.97
N PRO A 111 9.11 -7.88 5.94
CA PRO A 111 10.31 -7.39 6.60
C PRO A 111 11.26 -6.92 5.51
N VAL A 112 11.60 -5.64 5.54
CA VAL A 112 12.53 -5.07 4.56
C VAL A 112 13.83 -5.78 4.85
N SER A 113 14.13 -6.83 4.08
CA SER A 113 15.49 -7.32 4.03
C SER A 113 16.27 -6.12 3.55
N ASP A 114 17.23 -5.66 4.35
CA ASP A 114 18.14 -4.60 3.94
C ASP A 114 18.93 -4.99 2.67
N GLU A 115 18.77 -6.22 2.20
CA GLU A 115 19.28 -6.76 0.96
C GLU A 115 18.43 -6.48 -0.29
N VAL A 116 17.20 -5.93 -0.20
CA VAL A 116 16.35 -5.63 -1.37
C VAL A 116 16.21 -4.12 -1.57
N PHE A 117 16.45 -3.67 -2.80
CA PHE A 117 16.47 -2.26 -3.15
C PHE A 117 15.04 -1.70 -3.27
N PRO A 118 14.64 -0.68 -2.49
CA PRO A 118 13.22 -0.38 -2.29
C PRO A 118 12.56 0.54 -3.33
N PHE A 119 13.32 1.18 -4.21
CA PHE A 119 12.80 2.17 -5.18
C PHE A 119 13.68 2.31 -6.44
N GLY A 120 13.26 3.17 -7.37
CA GLY A 120 14.06 3.53 -8.53
C GLY A 120 14.19 2.41 -9.57
N LYS A 121 15.24 2.50 -10.40
CA LYS A 121 15.50 1.64 -11.57
C LYS A 121 15.52 0.14 -11.22
N TYR A 122 16.00 -0.20 -10.02
CA TYR A 122 16.19 -1.58 -9.57
C TYR A 122 15.27 -1.99 -8.42
N ARG A 123 14.10 -1.34 -8.30
CA ARG A 123 13.13 -1.67 -7.25
C ARG A 123 12.81 -3.17 -7.21
N GLY A 124 12.93 -3.78 -6.04
CA GLY A 124 12.63 -5.19 -5.79
C GLY A 124 13.79 -6.15 -6.12
N GLN A 125 14.92 -5.67 -6.63
CA GLN A 125 16.11 -6.50 -6.85
C GLN A 125 17.04 -6.49 -5.64
N SER A 126 17.90 -7.50 -5.51
CA SER A 126 18.86 -7.54 -4.41
C SER A 126 19.98 -6.51 -4.60
N ILE A 127 20.37 -5.83 -3.52
CA ILE A 127 21.44 -4.84 -3.50
C ILE A 127 22.75 -5.47 -3.98
N GLY A 128 23.05 -6.71 -3.58
CA GLY A 128 24.23 -7.42 -4.05
C GLY A 128 24.21 -7.70 -5.56
N SER A 129 23.04 -7.97 -6.16
CA SER A 129 22.95 -8.11 -7.62
C SER A 129 23.17 -6.79 -8.34
N ILE A 130 22.67 -5.68 -7.78
CA ILE A 130 22.87 -4.34 -8.34
C ILE A 130 24.34 -3.95 -8.21
N ALA A 131 24.99 -4.19 -7.07
CA ALA A 131 26.40 -3.89 -6.85
C ALA A 131 27.30 -4.56 -7.90
N ARG A 132 27.00 -5.81 -8.30
CA ARG A 132 27.73 -6.51 -9.37
C ARG A 132 27.43 -5.98 -10.78
N LYS A 133 26.19 -5.53 -11.03
CA LYS A 133 25.72 -5.14 -12.36
C LYS A 133 25.95 -3.66 -12.69
N ASP A 134 25.77 -2.79 -11.71
CA ASP A 134 25.71 -1.33 -11.83
C ASP A 134 26.07 -0.67 -10.48
N PRO A 135 27.34 -0.78 -10.04
CA PRO A 135 27.77 -0.20 -8.76
C PRO A 135 27.68 1.33 -8.74
N ASP A 136 27.78 1.99 -9.90
CA ASP A 136 27.66 3.44 -10.03
C ASP A 136 26.25 3.93 -9.68
N TYR A 137 25.22 3.16 -9.98
CA TYR A 137 23.87 3.50 -9.53
C TYR A 137 23.74 3.55 -8.01
N LEU A 138 24.41 2.64 -7.29
CA LEU A 138 24.40 2.64 -5.82
C LEU A 138 25.14 3.86 -5.25
N ARG A 139 26.26 4.25 -5.87
CA ARG A 139 26.99 5.49 -5.55
C ARG A 139 26.11 6.72 -5.76
N TRP A 140 25.47 6.82 -6.93
CA TRP A 140 24.56 7.91 -7.26
C TRP A 140 23.43 8.02 -6.23
N VAL A 141 22.84 6.90 -5.80
CA VAL A 141 21.77 6.91 -4.79
C VAL A 141 22.27 7.43 -3.44
N LEU A 142 23.46 7.01 -3.00
CA LEU A 142 24.06 7.48 -1.75
C LEU A 142 24.31 9.00 -1.75
N GLU A 143 24.64 9.57 -2.92
CA GLU A 143 24.94 10.99 -3.09
C GLU A 143 23.69 11.85 -3.29
N ASN A 144 22.70 11.35 -4.03
CA ASN A 144 21.58 12.17 -4.52
C ASN A 144 20.28 11.94 -3.73
N VAL A 145 20.11 10.80 -3.06
CA VAL A 145 18.90 10.50 -2.30
C VAL A 145 19.10 10.86 -0.81
N ARG A 146 18.47 11.98 -0.40
CA ARG A 146 18.59 12.53 0.95
C ARG A 146 17.85 11.69 1.99
N ASP A 147 16.64 11.25 1.69
CA ASP A 147 15.74 10.56 2.63
C ASP A 147 15.93 9.03 2.64
N LEU A 148 17.18 8.57 2.63
CA LEU A 148 17.50 7.16 2.80
C LEU A 148 17.42 6.77 4.28
N ARG A 149 16.68 5.68 4.57
CA ARG A 149 16.67 5.09 5.92
C ARG A 149 18.10 4.70 6.32
N ALA A 150 18.44 4.89 7.60
CA ALA A 150 19.79 4.62 8.10
C ALA A 150 20.29 3.19 7.81
N PRO A 151 19.48 2.11 8.02
CA PRO A 151 19.90 0.74 7.71
C PRO A 151 20.24 0.55 6.23
N LEU A 152 19.35 0.99 5.33
CA LEU A 152 19.58 0.92 3.88
C LEU A 152 20.86 1.65 3.48
N ARG A 153 21.09 2.86 4.00
CA ARG A 153 22.31 3.63 3.72
C ARG A 153 23.57 2.88 4.18
N GLN A 154 23.53 2.23 5.34
CA GLN A 154 24.63 1.41 5.83
C GLN A 154 24.90 0.22 4.90
N THR A 155 23.85 -0.47 4.46
CA THR A 155 23.98 -1.61 3.54
C THR A 155 24.54 -1.20 2.19
N LEU A 156 24.06 -0.09 1.60
CA LEU A 156 24.61 0.43 0.35
C LEU A 156 26.11 0.76 0.47
N ARG A 157 26.53 1.39 1.57
CA ARG A 157 27.94 1.68 1.82
C ARG A 157 28.80 0.43 1.91
N LYS A 158 28.29 -0.64 2.52
CA LYS A 158 28.98 -1.93 2.59
C LYS A 158 29.24 -2.48 1.18
N TYR A 159 28.20 -2.60 0.37
CA TYR A 159 28.31 -3.13 -0.99
C TYR A 159 29.20 -2.28 -1.91
N VAL A 160 29.15 -0.96 -1.81
CA VAL A 160 30.01 -0.08 -2.62
C VAL A 160 31.49 -0.22 -2.24
N LYS A 161 31.80 -0.46 -0.96
CA LYS A 161 33.19 -0.71 -0.50
C LYS A 161 33.71 -2.08 -0.92
N ASP A 162 32.85 -3.11 -0.90
CA ASP A 162 33.24 -4.48 -1.27
C ASP A 162 33.48 -4.67 -2.78
N THR A 163 33.17 -3.65 -3.60
CA THR A 163 33.35 -3.67 -5.08
C THR A 163 34.55 -2.82 -5.54
N GLN A 164 35.38 -2.34 -4.60
CA GLN A 164 36.70 -1.73 -4.85
C GLN A 164 37.80 -2.74 -4.58
#